data_AF-A0A366KQU1-F1
#
_entry.id   AF-A0A366KQU1-F1
#
_cell.length_a   1.000
_cell.length_b   1.000
_cell.length_c   1.000
_cell.angle_alpha   90.00
_cell.angle_beta   90.00
_cell.angle_gamma   90.00
#
_symmetry.space_group_name_H-M   'P 1'
#
loop_
_entity.id
_entity.type
_entity.pdbx_description
1 polymer ?
#
loop_
_entity_poly.entity_id
_entity_poly.type
_entity_poly.pdbx_seq_one_letter_code
_entity_poly.pdbx_strand_id
1 'polypeptide(L)'
;MDLPTYTKQQLALRNGQDKPQIWVAYKGLIYDMTDSRLWRNGKHYEHWAGQDLTDELPDAPHTEAVFEKFTPIAVLVKPGSF
;
A
#
# COMPACT_ATOMS: atom_id res chain seq x y z
N MET A 1 19.36 -4.17 -4.13
CA MET A 1 19.11 -3.49 -2.84
C MET A 1 18.09 -4.32 -2.10
N ASP A 2 18.33 -4.62 -0.84
CA ASP A 2 17.32 -5.26 0.00
C ASP A 2 16.26 -4.23 0.37
N LEU A 3 15.00 -4.53 0.07
CA LEU A 3 13.89 -3.67 0.47
C LEU A 3 13.65 -3.82 1.98
N PRO A 4 13.38 -2.73 2.71
CA PRO A 4 13.00 -2.82 4.11
C PRO A 4 11.71 -3.61 4.28
N THR A 5 11.53 -4.24 5.43
CA THR A 5 10.36 -5.04 5.75
C THR A 5 9.46 -4.32 6.75
N TYR A 6 8.15 -4.46 6.57
CA TYR A 6 7.14 -3.86 7.44
C TYR A 6 6.08 -4.89 7.81
N THR A 7 5.61 -4.84 9.06
CA THR A 7 4.44 -5.62 9.49
C THR A 7 3.14 -4.94 9.06
N LYS A 8 2.02 -5.68 9.14
CA LYS A 8 0.68 -5.10 8.93
C LYS A 8 0.42 -3.90 9.85
N GLN A 9 0.83 -3.97 11.11
CA GLN A 9 0.64 -2.87 12.06
C GLN A 9 1.47 -1.63 11.69
N GLN A 10 2.70 -1.84 11.21
CA GLN A 10 3.54 -0.72 10.77
C GLN A 10 3.00 -0.07 9.49
N LEU A 11 2.44 -0.87 8.57
CA LEU A 11 1.75 -0.37 7.38
C LEU A 11 0.46 0.39 7.74
N ALA A 12 -0.33 -0.09 8.70
CA ALA A 12 -1.59 0.55 9.14
C ALA A 12 -1.44 2.01 9.54
N LEU A 13 -0.29 2.37 10.11
CA LEU A 13 0.03 3.74 10.49
C LEU A 13 0.32 4.68 9.30
N ARG A 14 0.42 4.18 8.06
CA ARG A 14 0.77 4.94 6.83
C ARG A 14 -0.49 5.19 6.02
N ASN A 15 -1.49 5.73 6.69
CA ASN A 15 -2.85 5.93 6.20
C ASN A 15 -3.17 7.40 5.90
N GLY A 16 -2.16 8.29 5.85
CA GLY A 16 -2.35 9.72 5.66
C GLY A 16 -2.94 10.48 6.85
N GLN A 17 -3.16 9.82 8.00
CA GLN A 17 -3.72 10.42 9.21
C GLN A 17 -2.81 10.20 10.42
N ASP A 18 -2.57 8.93 10.81
CA ASP A 18 -1.65 8.59 11.91
C ASP A 18 -0.22 9.02 11.56
N LYS A 19 0.13 8.91 10.28
CA LYS A 19 1.32 9.51 9.68
C LYS A 19 0.99 10.11 8.32
N PRO A 20 1.78 11.12 7.87
CA PRO A 20 1.53 11.78 6.59
C PRO A 20 1.72 10.86 5.37
N GLN A 21 2.45 9.75 5.51
CA GLN A 21 2.63 8.79 4.42
C GLN A 21 1.33 8.07 4.08
N ILE A 22 1.13 7.81 2.79
CA ILE A 22 -0.02 7.09 2.26
C ILE A 22 0.49 5.88 1.50
N TRP A 23 0.56 4.73 2.18
CA TRP A 23 1.15 3.51 1.61
C TRP A 23 0.10 2.42 1.45
N VAL A 24 0.22 1.63 0.40
CA VAL A 24 -0.62 0.44 0.16
C VAL A 24 0.27 -0.76 -0.12
N ALA A 25 -0.19 -1.95 0.26
CA ALA A 25 0.45 -3.19 -0.15
C ALA A 25 -0.33 -3.86 -1.29
N TYR A 26 0.42 -4.45 -2.22
CA TYR A 26 -0.10 -5.30 -3.28
C TYR A 26 0.86 -6.47 -3.53
N LYS A 27 0.35 -7.70 -3.47
CA LYS A 27 1.11 -8.96 -3.58
C LYS A 27 2.37 -8.98 -2.69
N GLY A 28 2.27 -8.43 -1.49
CA GLY A 28 3.37 -8.38 -0.51
C GLY A 28 4.40 -7.27 -0.73
N LEU A 29 4.24 -6.41 -1.74
CA LEU A 29 5.07 -5.23 -1.97
C LEU A 29 4.33 -3.98 -1.51
N ILE A 30 5.05 -3.05 -0.88
CA ILE A 30 4.50 -1.77 -0.40
C ILE A 30 4.89 -0.65 -1.36
N TYR A 31 3.91 0.15 -1.74
CA TYR A 31 4.04 1.27 -2.67
C TYR A 31 3.64 2.58 -1.99
N ASP A 32 4.36 3.66 -2.31
CA ASP A 32 4.06 5.00 -1.82
C ASP A 32 3.10 5.75 -2.75
N MET A 33 1.90 6.05 -2.28
CA MET A 33 0.85 6.76 -3.00
C MET A 33 0.70 8.22 -2.51
N THR A 34 1.62 8.73 -1.70
CA THR A 34 1.49 10.04 -1.01
C THR A 34 1.25 11.20 -1.99
N ASP A 35 1.91 11.19 -3.14
CA ASP A 35 1.75 12.23 -4.17
C ASP A 35 0.59 11.98 -5.15
N SER A 36 -0.13 10.86 -5.00
CA SER A 36 -1.26 10.53 -5.86
C SER A 36 -2.47 11.37 -5.49
N ARG A 37 -2.94 12.18 -6.45
CA ARG A 37 -4.19 12.97 -6.31
C ARG A 37 -5.43 12.10 -6.07
N LEU A 38 -5.37 10.81 -6.44
CA LEU A 38 -6.46 9.86 -6.28
C LEU A 38 -6.56 9.30 -4.85
N TRP A 39 -5.50 9.44 -4.04
CA TRP A 39 -5.39 8.91 -2.67
C TRP A 39 -5.46 10.03 -1.62
N ARG A 40 -6.27 11.06 -1.83
CA ARG A 40 -6.31 12.24 -0.96
C ARG A 40 -6.67 11.86 0.48
N ASN A 41 -5.86 12.33 1.44
CA ASN A 41 -6.00 12.04 2.87
C ASN A 41 -6.03 10.52 3.19
N GLY A 42 -5.36 9.72 2.37
CA GLY A 42 -5.28 8.27 2.53
C GLY A 42 -6.53 7.50 2.12
N LYS A 43 -7.43 8.12 1.36
CA LYS A 43 -8.66 7.50 0.87
C LYS A 43 -8.70 7.49 -0.66
N HIS A 44 -9.12 6.36 -1.22
CA HIS A 44 -9.39 6.17 -2.64
C HIS A 44 -10.74 5.47 -2.82
N TYR A 45 -11.79 6.25 -3.10
CA TYR A 45 -13.17 5.77 -3.07
C TYR A 45 -13.49 5.06 -1.76
N GLU A 46 -13.90 3.79 -1.77
CA GLU A 46 -14.24 3.01 -0.58
C GLU A 46 -13.01 2.38 0.11
N HIS A 47 -11.81 2.55 -0.47
CA HIS A 47 -10.58 1.94 0.04
C HIS A 47 -9.73 2.93 0.83
N TRP A 48 -9.08 2.42 1.87
CA TRP A 48 -8.18 3.18 2.74
C TRP A 48 -6.74 2.73 2.57
N ALA A 49 -5.80 3.66 2.70
CA ALA A 49 -4.39 3.35 2.75
C ALA A 49 -4.01 2.72 4.10
N GLY A 50 -2.78 2.21 4.20
CA GLY A 50 -2.29 1.50 5.36
C GLY A 50 -2.67 0.02 5.39
N GLN A 51 -3.03 -0.59 4.26
CA GLN A 51 -3.40 -2.00 4.22
C GLN A 51 -2.93 -2.71 2.95
N ASP A 52 -3.07 -4.03 2.96
CA ASP A 52 -2.91 -4.87 1.79
C ASP A 52 -4.22 -4.89 1.00
N LEU A 53 -4.18 -4.37 -0.22
CA LEU A 53 -5.34 -4.26 -1.12
C LEU A 53 -5.31 -5.32 -2.22
N THR A 54 -4.51 -6.38 -2.04
CA THR A 54 -4.41 -7.47 -3.03
C THR A 54 -5.76 -8.08 -3.36
N ASP A 55 -6.57 -8.35 -2.34
CA ASP A 55 -7.87 -9.02 -2.50
C ASP A 55 -8.97 -8.07 -2.98
N GLU A 56 -8.77 -6.75 -2.85
CA GLU A 56 -9.71 -5.71 -3.25
C GLU A 56 -9.51 -5.28 -4.73
N LEU A 57 -8.30 -5.46 -5.27
CA LEU A 57 -7.98 -5.04 -6.63
C LEU A 57 -8.86 -5.68 -7.73
N PRO A 58 -9.30 -6.95 -7.65
CA PRO A 58 -10.18 -7.55 -8.65
C PRO A 58 -11.51 -6.81 -8.85
N ASP A 59 -12.01 -6.11 -7.83
CA ASP A 59 -13.26 -5.35 -7.88
C ASP A 59 -13.06 -3.90 -8.37
N ALA A 60 -11.82 -3.49 -8.63
CA ALA A 60 -11.49 -2.15 -9.08
C ALA A 60 -11.76 -1.96 -10.59
N PRO A 61 -12.04 -0.73 -11.05
CA PRO A 61 -12.21 -0.42 -12.48
C PRO A 61 -10.87 -0.39 -13.26
N HIS A 62 -9.78 -0.86 -12.66
CA HIS A 62 -8.43 -0.85 -13.22
C HIS A 62 -7.64 -2.11 -12.79
N THR A 63 -6.56 -2.44 -13.50
CA THR A 63 -5.74 -3.63 -13.24
C THR A 63 -4.46 -3.30 -12.44
N GLU A 64 -3.67 -4.34 -12.13
CA GLU A 64 -2.37 -4.20 -11.46
C GLU A 64 -1.33 -3.39 -12.25
N ALA A 65 -1.57 -3.13 -13.55
CA ALA A 65 -0.70 -2.31 -14.39
C ALA A 65 -0.48 -0.89 -13.84
N VAL A 66 -1.35 -0.40 -12.94
CA VAL A 66 -1.12 0.86 -12.23
C VAL A 66 0.18 0.86 -11.43
N PHE A 67 0.60 -0.29 -10.89
CA PHE A 67 1.80 -0.44 -10.07
C PHE A 67 3.09 -0.46 -10.89
N GLU A 68 3.04 -0.73 -12.20
CA GLU A 68 4.23 -0.73 -13.07
C GLU A 68 4.94 0.63 -13.14
N LYS A 69 4.22 1.71 -12.82
CA LYS A 69 4.74 3.07 -12.76
C LYS A 69 5.42 3.41 -11.44
N PHE A 70 5.38 2.51 -10.46
CA PHE A 70 5.89 2.73 -9.11
C PHE A 70 6.99 1.72 -8.80
N THR A 71 8.05 2.20 -8.13
CA THR A 71 9.05 1.31 -7.55
C THR A 71 8.60 0.93 -6.14
N PRO A 72 8.54 -0.37 -5.79
CA PRO A 72 8.26 -0.78 -4.42
C PRO A 72 9.25 -0.15 -3.43
N ILE A 73 8.74 0.36 -2.32
CA ILE A 73 9.56 0.98 -1.27
C ILE A 73 9.88 0.01 -0.14
N ALA A 74 9.12 -1.07 0.00
CA ALA A 74 9.26 -2.05 1.06
C ALA A 74 8.53 -3.36 0.76
N VAL A 75 8.71 -4.37 1.63
CA VAL A 75 8.00 -5.65 1.61
C VAL A 75 7.09 -5.76 2.84
N LEU A 76 5.86 -6.23 2.65
CA LEU A 76 4.93 -6.56 3.73
C LEU A 76 5.20 -7.98 4.24
N VAL A 77 5.51 -8.09 5.53
CA VAL A 77 5.76 -9.36 6.21
C VAL A 77 4.43 -10.11 6.40
N LYS A 78 4.36 -11.36 5.90
CA LYS A 78 3.24 -12.25 6.20
C LYS A 78 3.41 -12.85 7.60
N PRO A 79 2.32 -12.99 8.38
CA PRO A 79 2.38 -13.67 9.67
C PRO A 79 2.97 -15.07 9.49
N GLY A 80 4.01 -15.42 10.27
CA GLY A 80 4.66 -16.73 10.22
C GLY A 80 5.92 -16.82 9.33
N SER A 81 6.38 -15.71 8.74
CA SER A 81 7.66 -15.65 8.05
C SER A 81 8.76 -15.28 9.05
N PHE A 82 9.21 -16.25 9.85
CA PHE A 82 10.41 -16.14 10.70
C PHE A 82 11.51 -17.02 10.14
#